data_AF-A0A1B6FP31-F1
#
_entry.id   AF-A0A1B6FP31-F1
#
_cell.length_a   1.000
_cell.length_b   1.000
_cell.length_c   1.000
_cell.angle_alpha   90.00
_cell.angle_beta   90.00
_cell.angle_gamma   90.00
#
_symmetry.space_group_name_H-M   'P 1'
#
loop_
_entity.id
_entity.type
_entity.pdbx_description
1 polymer ?
#
loop_
_entity_poly.entity_id
_entity_poly.type
_entity_poly.pdbx_seq_one_letter_code
_entity_poly.pdbx_strand_id
1 'polypeptide(L)'
;ISAKTSIIDFTVTMQGLEDQLLGRVILMEKSDLEAERVALFESVMQNQRSMKELESNLLHRLTSTKGSLVDDEALIQVLQETKTTAEEVNAKLHVSEHTERKIMVAR
;
A
#
# COMPACT_ATOMS: atom_id res chain seq x y z
N ILE A 1 -16.32 -27.39 -28.34
CA ILE A 1 -16.61 -26.01 -27.85
C ILE A 1 -15.55 -25.52 -26.84
N SER A 2 -14.71 -26.38 -26.25
CA SER A 2 -13.75 -25.99 -25.19
C SER A 2 -12.43 -25.31 -25.63
N ALA A 3 -12.06 -25.33 -26.91
CA ALA A 3 -10.70 -24.89 -27.32
C ALA A 3 -10.52 -23.36 -27.51
N LYS A 4 -11.56 -22.54 -27.33
CA LYS A 4 -11.49 -21.08 -27.54
C LYS A 4 -12.21 -20.23 -26.47
N THR A 5 -12.65 -20.83 -25.37
CA THR A 5 -13.44 -20.13 -24.35
C THR A 5 -12.83 -20.35 -22.97
N SER A 6 -12.66 -19.26 -22.22
CA SER A 6 -12.29 -19.32 -20.81
C SER A 6 -13.55 -19.53 -19.98
N ILE A 7 -13.55 -20.55 -19.11
CA ILE A 7 -14.61 -20.81 -18.14
C ILE A 7 -14.19 -20.16 -16.82
N ILE A 8 -15.07 -19.35 -16.22
CA ILE A 8 -14.89 -18.78 -14.89
C ILE A 8 -15.81 -19.53 -13.94
N ASP A 9 -15.23 -20.17 -12.94
CA ASP A 9 -15.96 -20.89 -11.90
C ASP A 9 -16.32 -19.93 -10.75
N PHE A 10 -17.62 -19.86 -10.43
CA PHE A 10 -18.17 -19.03 -9.35
C PHE A 10 -18.66 -19.89 -8.17
N THR A 11 -18.22 -21.15 -8.08
CA THR A 11 -18.59 -22.04 -6.99
C THR A 11 -18.13 -21.47 -5.65
N VAL A 12 -19.07 -21.35 -4.72
CA VAL A 12 -18.79 -20.87 -3.37
C VAL A 12 -18.02 -21.95 -2.60
N THR A 13 -16.89 -21.57 -2.01
CA THR A 13 -16.12 -22.46 -1.13
C THR A 13 -16.56 -22.28 0.33
N MET A 14 -16.46 -23.33 1.15
CA MET A 14 -16.80 -23.25 2.57
C MET A 14 -16.00 -22.15 3.28
N GLN A 15 -14.71 -22.06 2.99
CA GLN A 15 -13.85 -20.99 3.50
C GLN A 15 -14.34 -19.60 3.07
N GLY A 16 -14.71 -19.42 1.80
CA GLY A 16 -15.24 -18.15 1.31
C GLY A 16 -16.57 -17.76 1.98
N LEU A 17 -17.40 -18.74 2.33
CA LEU A 17 -18.64 -18.51 3.07
C LEU A 17 -18.36 -18.10 4.53
N GLU A 18 -17.41 -18.76 5.20
CA GLU A 18 -16.98 -18.41 6.55
C GLU A 18 -16.43 -16.99 6.61
N ASP A 19 -15.56 -16.61 5.67
CA ASP A 19 -15.02 -15.25 5.57
C ASP A 19 -16.12 -14.19 5.36
N GLN A 20 -17.14 -14.50 4.54
CA GLN A 20 -18.27 -13.61 4.31
C GLN A 20 -19.14 -13.42 5.56
N LEU A 21 -19.41 -14.51 6.29
CA LEU A 21 -20.17 -14.46 7.52
C LEU A 21 -19.41 -13.70 8.62
N LEU A 22 -18.12 -13.97 8.78
CA LEU A 22 -17.25 -13.26 9.71
C LEU A 22 -17.20 -11.76 9.39
N GLY A 23 -17.09 -11.39 8.12
CA GLY A 23 -17.17 -9.99 7.69
C GLY A 23 -18.48 -9.31 8.09
N ARG A 24 -19.63 -10.00 7.98
CA ARG A 24 -20.92 -9.46 8.43
C ARG A 24 -21.01 -9.28 9.94
N VAL A 25 -20.50 -10.24 10.73
CA VAL A 25 -20.51 -10.15 12.19
C VAL A 25 -19.64 -8.99 12.67
N ILE A 26 -18.44 -8.82 12.09
CA ILE A 26 -17.55 -7.71 12.44
C ILE A 26 -18.19 -6.35 12.12
N LEU A 27 -18.86 -6.23 10.97
CA LEU A 27 -19.58 -5.00 10.63
C LEU A 27 -20.70 -4.66 11.62
N MET A 28 -21.33 -5.68 12.24
CA MET A 28 -22.41 -5.48 13.22
C MET A 28 -21.90 -5.25 14.64
N GLU A 29 -20.86 -5.98 15.07
CA GLU A 29 -20.38 -6.00 16.46
C GLU A 29 -19.17 -5.09 16.71
N LYS A 30 -18.38 -4.80 15.67
CA LYS A 30 -17.11 -4.06 15.75
C LYS A 30 -16.94 -3.11 14.56
N SER A 31 -17.98 -2.33 14.25
CA SER A 31 -17.98 -1.37 13.12
C SER A 31 -16.79 -0.41 13.13
N ASP A 32 -16.39 0.05 14.31
CA ASP A 32 -15.28 0.99 14.48
C ASP A 32 -13.94 0.36 14.10
N LEU A 33 -13.77 -0.94 14.40
CA LEU A 33 -12.57 -1.69 14.03
C LEU A 33 -12.46 -1.89 12.52
N GLU A 34 -13.59 -2.14 11.83
CA GLU A 34 -13.60 -2.24 10.37
C GLU A 34 -13.35 -0.87 9.72
N ALA A 35 -13.90 0.21 10.28
CA ALA A 35 -13.61 1.57 9.81
C ALA A 35 -12.11 1.92 9.96
N GLU A 36 -11.50 1.58 11.10
CA GLU A 36 -10.06 1.74 11.32
C GLU A 36 -9.25 0.92 10.31
N ARG A 37 -9.67 -0.33 10.03
CA ARG A 37 -9.01 -1.18 9.03
C ARG A 37 -9.08 -0.59 7.63
N VAL A 38 -10.24 -0.09 7.21
CA VAL A 38 -10.42 0.51 5.89
C VAL A 38 -9.58 1.77 5.76
N ALA A 39 -9.60 2.65 6.76
CA ALA A 39 -8.76 3.85 6.77
C ALA A 39 -7.26 3.52 6.75
N LEU A 40 -6.85 2.48 7.49
CA LEU A 40 -5.48 1.98 7.48
C LEU A 40 -5.09 1.48 6.10
N PHE A 41 -5.95 0.70 5.45
CA PHE A 41 -5.71 0.15 4.12
C PHE A 41 -5.56 1.27 3.08
N GLU A 42 -6.44 2.27 3.09
CA GLU A 42 -6.33 3.44 2.22
C GLU A 42 -5.02 4.20 2.45
N SER A 43 -4.62 4.39 3.72
CA SER A 43 -3.35 5.03 4.07
C SER A 43 -2.15 4.24 3.56
N VAL A 44 -2.14 2.91 3.72
CA VAL A 44 -1.06 2.04 3.21
C VAL A 44 -0.98 2.11 1.69
N MET A 45 -2.10 2.04 0.98
CA MET A 45 -2.14 2.14 -0.48
C MET A 45 -1.62 3.49 -0.96
N GLN A 46 -2.00 4.58 -0.30
CA GLN A 46 -1.52 5.92 -0.62
C GLN A 46 -0.02 6.05 -0.38
N ASN A 47 0.48 5.58 0.76
CA ASN A 47 1.90 5.57 1.11
C ASN A 47 2.74 4.76 0.12
N GLN A 48 2.27 3.56 -0.27
CA GLN A 48 2.92 2.74 -1.30
C GLN A 48 2.98 3.43 -2.66
N ARG A 49 1.90 4.14 -3.04
CA ARG A 49 1.87 4.92 -4.28
C ARG A 49 2.87 6.08 -4.24
N SER A 50 2.88 6.85 -3.16
CA SER A 50 3.83 7.94 -2.97
C SER A 50 5.29 7.46 -2.99
N MET A 51 5.59 6.29 -2.41
CA MET A 51 6.92 5.71 -2.46
C MET A 51 7.38 5.41 -3.89
N LYS A 52 6.52 4.77 -4.71
CA LYS A 52 6.80 4.52 -6.13
C LYS A 52 6.99 5.80 -6.94
N GLU A 53 6.22 6.84 -6.62
CA GLU A 53 6.32 8.13 -7.28
C GLU A 53 7.64 8.84 -6.94
N LEU A 54 8.07 8.79 -5.67
CA LEU A 54 9.37 9.30 -5.24
C LEU A 54 10.52 8.57 -5.95
N GLU A 55 10.48 7.24 -6.05
CA GLU A 55 11.46 6.46 -6.79
C GLU A 55 11.51 6.81 -8.29
N SER A 56 10.34 6.96 -8.91
CA SER A 56 10.24 7.33 -10.33
C SER A 56 10.80 8.74 -10.58
N ASN A 57 10.45 9.71 -9.73
CA ASN A 57 10.97 11.07 -9.80
C ASN A 57 12.49 11.11 -9.61
N LEU A 58 13.01 10.33 -8.67
CA LEU A 58 14.44 10.19 -8.43
C LEU A 58 15.17 9.65 -9.67
N LEU A 59 14.70 8.52 -10.22
CA LEU A 59 15.27 7.92 -11.44
C LEU A 59 15.20 8.87 -12.63
N HIS A 60 14.08 9.58 -12.80
CA HIS A 60 13.92 10.55 -13.87
C HIS A 60 14.93 11.69 -13.77
N ARG A 61 15.17 12.22 -12.56
CA ARG A 61 16.16 13.29 -12.37
C ARG A 61 17.59 12.78 -12.58
N LEU A 62 17.94 11.61 -12.04
CA LEU A 62 19.26 11.01 -12.23
C LEU A 62 19.58 10.75 -13.71
N THR A 63 18.59 10.38 -14.52
CA THR A 63 18.76 10.12 -15.96
C THR A 63 18.72 11.37 -16.83
N SER A 64 18.03 12.43 -16.38
CA SER A 64 17.90 13.70 -17.11
C SER A 64 19.07 14.64 -16.88
N THR A 65 19.84 14.45 -15.80
CA THR A 65 21.01 15.27 -15.48
C THR A 65 22.17 14.90 -16.40
N LYS A 66 22.54 15.80 -17.32
CA LYS A 66 23.75 15.67 -18.15
C LYS A 66 24.88 16.50 -17.52
N GLY A 67 25.76 15.89 -16.75
CA GLY A 67 26.87 16.58 -16.07
C GLY A 67 27.31 15.87 -14.79
N SER A 68 28.23 16.48 -14.04
CA SER A 68 28.63 16.01 -12.71
C SER A 68 27.49 16.24 -11.72
N LEU A 69 26.97 15.16 -11.12
CA LEU A 69 25.86 15.15 -10.15
C LEU A 69 26.14 15.99 -8.89
N VAL A 70 27.40 16.27 -8.60
CA VAL A 70 27.84 16.97 -7.38
C VAL A 70 27.76 18.49 -7.55
N ASP A 71 27.74 18.98 -8.79
CA ASP A 71 27.73 20.42 -9.08
C ASP A 71 26.31 21.01 -9.14
N ASP A 72 25.28 20.16 -9.07
CA ASP A 72 23.87 20.57 -9.11
C ASP A 72 23.28 20.62 -7.70
N GLU A 73 23.44 21.78 -7.05
CA GLU A 73 22.98 22.04 -5.68
C GLU A 73 21.46 21.83 -5.52
N ALA A 74 20.69 22.09 -6.58
CA ALA A 74 19.24 21.84 -6.62
C ALA A 74 18.91 20.33 -6.61
N LEU A 75 19.74 19.51 -7.25
CA LEU A 75 19.58 18.05 -7.21
C LEU A 75 19.87 17.49 -5.81
N ILE A 76 20.90 17.99 -5.14
CA ILE A 76 21.26 17.58 -3.77
C ILE A 76 20.12 17.88 -2.79
N GLN A 77 19.51 19.06 -2.88
CA GLN A 77 18.38 19.43 -2.04
C GLN A 77 17.17 18.50 -2.26
N VAL A 78 16.83 18.23 -3.52
CA VAL A 78 15.71 17.32 -3.86
C VAL A 78 16.00 15.89 -3.41
N LEU A 79 17.24 15.42 -3.51
CA LEU A 79 17.65 14.11 -3.00
C LEU A 79 17.45 14.01 -1.49
N GLN A 80 17.78 15.07 -0.76
CA GLN A 80 17.61 15.13 0.70
C GLN A 80 16.12 15.16 1.09
N GLU A 81 15.30 15.92 0.39
CA GLU A 81 13.83 15.94 0.56
C GLU A 81 13.21 14.57 0.23
N THR A 82 13.64 13.95 -0.86
CA THR A 82 13.18 12.61 -1.29
C THR A 82 13.53 11.57 -0.25
N LYS A 83 14.77 11.59 0.27
CA LYS A 83 15.22 10.68 1.33
C LYS A 83 14.38 10.84 2.60
N THR A 84 14.19 12.07 3.06
CA THR A 84 13.43 12.36 4.28
C THR A 84 11.98 11.88 4.13
N THR A 85 11.35 12.19 3.00
CA THR A 85 9.97 11.77 2.71
C THR A 85 9.85 10.24 2.63
N ALA A 86 10.83 9.57 2.02
CA ALA A 86 10.86 8.11 1.95
C ALA A 86 11.00 7.45 3.34
N GLU A 87 11.84 8.01 4.21
CA GLU A 87 12.00 7.54 5.60
C GLU A 87 10.69 7.69 6.39
N GLU A 88 9.99 8.82 6.25
CA GLU A 88 8.69 9.05 6.89
C GLU A 88 7.61 8.08 6.39
N VAL A 89 7.53 7.87 5.08
CA VAL A 89 6.58 6.92 4.47
C VAL A 89 6.87 5.51 4.94
N ASN A 90 8.14 5.11 5.02
CA ASN A 90 8.54 3.79 5.50
C ASN A 90 8.21 3.58 6.99
N ALA A 91 8.43 4.62 7.82
CA ALA A 91 8.04 4.58 9.22
C ALA A 91 6.51 4.41 9.38
N LYS A 92 5.71 5.14 8.58
CA LYS A 92 4.25 5.00 8.57
C LYS A 92 3.82 3.59 8.14
N LEU A 93 4.44 3.01 7.11
CA LEU A 93 4.15 1.64 6.68
C LEU A 93 4.44 0.62 7.78
N HIS A 94 5.56 0.77 8.50
CA HIS A 94 5.91 -0.13 9.61
C HIS A 94 4.91 -0.03 10.78
N VAL A 95 4.45 1.19 11.11
CA VAL A 95 3.37 1.38 12.09
C VAL A 95 2.08 0.72 11.60
N SER A 96 1.74 0.89 10.32
CA SER A 96 0.55 0.28 9.75
C SER A 96 0.57 -1.24 9.79
N GLU A 97 1.69 -1.90 9.52
CA GLU A 97 1.81 -3.36 9.65
C GLU A 97 1.59 -3.85 11.10
N HIS A 98 1.99 -3.05 12.08
CA HIS A 98 1.77 -3.38 13.48
C HIS A 98 0.29 -3.22 13.86
N THR A 99 -0.34 -2.15 13.41
CA THR A 99 -1.77 -1.90 13.60
C THR A 99 -2.62 -2.96 12.88
N GLU A 100 -2.26 -3.34 11.65
CA GLU A 100 -2.95 -4.39 10.89
C GLU A 100 -2.90 -5.73 11.63
N ARG A 101 -1.74 -6.11 12.19
CA ARG A 101 -1.63 -7.32 13.02
C ARG A 101 -2.51 -7.27 14.26
N LYS A 102 -2.60 -6.12 14.92
CA LYS A 102 -3.50 -5.96 16.09
C LYS A 102 -4.97 -6.12 15.69
N ILE A 103 -5.37 -5.50 14.58
CA ILE A 103 -6.73 -5.63 14.03
C ILE A 103 -7.02 -7.09 13.66
N MET A 104 -6.05 -7.79 13.08
CA MET A 104 -6.19 -9.21 12.72
C MET A 104 -6.32 -10.14 13.93
N VAL A 105 -5.66 -9.84 15.05
CA VAL A 105 -5.79 -10.62 16.29
C VAL A 105 -7.11 -10.32 17.01
N ALA A 106 -7.64 -9.10 16.86
CA ALA A 106 -8.95 -8.72 17.40
C ALA A 106 -10.13 -9.28 16.59
N ARG A 107 -9.84 -9.84 15.42
CA ARG A 107 -10.77 -10.48 14.48
C ARG A 107 -10.85 -11.98 14.75
#